data_AF-A0A7C6LEJ0-F1
#
_entry.id   AF-A0A7C6LEJ0-F1
#
_cell.length_a   1.000
_cell.length_b   1.000
_cell.length_c   1.000
_cell.angle_alpha   90.00
_cell.angle_beta   90.00
_cell.angle_gamma   90.00
#
_symmetry.space_group_name_H-M   'P 1'
#
loop_
_entity.id
_entity.type
_entity.pdbx_description
1 polymer ?
#
loop_
_entity_poly.entity_id
_entity_poly.type
_entity_poly.pdbx_seq_one_letter_code
_entity_poly.pdbx_strand_id
1 'polypeptide(L)'
;MIDSIEVPVALLWEPLITTSDKLVWMVIRLDRKDKSILPKDLCSPSRLDDRTGLSRSLIYDSLRRLEAAGWFRRQNGAGLPEAIINYNKARQTDRWVTIHAELLAGNMRPREVVTYGFLLDKNHRHWKEGFTYRSLAAYMGRCSKTVRRAIQNLVQNGWLNT
;
A
#
# COMPACT_ATOMS: atom_id res chain seq x y z
N MET A 1 9.43 -14.55 12.15
CA MET A 1 9.05 -13.13 12.07
C MET A 1 8.58 -12.88 10.64
N ILE A 2 7.62 -11.99 10.40
CA ILE A 2 7.18 -11.70 9.02
C ILE A 2 7.90 -10.45 8.57
N ASP A 3 8.79 -10.62 7.60
CA ASP A 3 9.74 -9.55 7.27
C ASP A 3 9.27 -8.72 6.07
N SER A 4 8.29 -9.21 5.31
CA SER A 4 7.75 -8.51 4.13
C SER A 4 6.39 -9.01 3.64
N ILE A 5 5.78 -8.24 2.75
CA ILE A 5 4.59 -8.60 1.96
C ILE A 5 4.84 -8.41 0.47
N GLU A 6 4.12 -9.19 -0.32
CA GLU A 6 4.02 -8.97 -1.75
C GLU A 6 2.80 -8.09 -2.03
N VAL A 7 3.03 -7.02 -2.77
CA VAL A 7 2.01 -6.05 -3.19
C VAL A 7 1.84 -6.16 -4.70
N PRO A 8 0.63 -6.44 -5.21
CA PRO A 8 0.39 -6.45 -6.64
C PRO A 8 0.65 -5.06 -7.20
N VAL A 9 1.40 -4.97 -8.29
CA VAL A 9 1.63 -3.71 -9.01
C VAL A 9 0.28 -3.10 -9.40
N ALA A 10 -0.68 -3.90 -9.86
CA ALA A 10 -2.06 -3.45 -10.15
C ALA A 10 -2.76 -2.72 -8.98
N LEU A 11 -2.48 -3.06 -7.71
CA LEU A 11 -3.03 -2.32 -6.55
C LEU A 11 -2.37 -0.94 -6.42
N LEU A 12 -1.06 -0.86 -6.60
CA LEU A 12 -0.33 0.42 -6.59
C LEU A 12 -0.82 1.34 -7.70
N TRP A 13 -1.13 0.80 -8.88
CA TRP A 13 -1.60 1.60 -10.02
C TRP A 13 -3.12 1.77 -10.10
N GLU A 14 -3.88 1.29 -9.12
CA GLU A 14 -5.35 1.45 -9.10
C GLU A 14 -5.73 2.93 -8.89
N PRO A 15 -6.38 3.58 -9.87
CA PRO A 15 -6.76 5.00 -9.77
C PRO A 15 -7.95 5.25 -8.84
N LEU A 16 -8.79 4.23 -8.59
CA LEU A 16 -10.00 4.38 -7.77
C LEU A 16 -9.74 4.40 -6.26
N ILE A 17 -8.51 4.12 -5.83
CA ILE A 17 -8.13 4.05 -4.42
C ILE A 17 -6.99 5.02 -4.11
N THR A 18 -7.02 5.60 -2.92
CA THR A 18 -6.05 6.61 -2.48
C THR A 18 -4.74 6.00 -2.00
N THR A 19 -3.76 6.86 -1.68
CA THR A 19 -2.52 6.47 -0.97
C THR A 19 -2.82 5.78 0.36
N SER A 20 -3.78 6.31 1.13
CA SER A 20 -4.17 5.76 2.43
C SER A 20 -4.81 4.38 2.27
N ASP A 21 -5.65 4.22 1.25
CA ASP A 21 -6.30 2.94 0.95
C ASP A 21 -5.25 1.85 0.64
N LYS A 22 -4.24 2.19 -0.18
CA LYS A 22 -3.13 1.28 -0.50
C LYS A 22 -2.34 0.88 0.75
N LEU A 23 -2.07 1.84 1.66
CA LEU A 23 -1.39 1.54 2.92
C LEU A 23 -2.25 0.61 3.82
N VAL A 24 -3.54 0.90 3.96
CA VAL A 24 -4.45 0.05 4.75
C VAL A 24 -4.45 -1.38 4.22
N TRP A 25 -4.50 -1.56 2.90
CA TRP A 25 -4.41 -2.88 2.28
C TRP A 25 -3.08 -3.58 2.62
N MET A 26 -1.95 -2.88 2.53
CA MET A 26 -0.62 -3.41 2.88
C MET A 26 -0.57 -3.86 4.34
N VAL A 27 -1.07 -3.05 5.28
CA VAL A 27 -1.10 -3.40 6.71
C VAL A 27 -1.98 -4.62 6.97
N ILE A 28 -3.20 -4.68 6.41
CA ILE A 28 -4.07 -5.86 6.55
C ILE A 28 -3.38 -7.12 5.99
N ARG A 29 -2.69 -6.98 4.86
CA ARG A 29 -1.96 -8.09 4.23
C ARG A 29 -0.79 -8.58 5.09
N LEU A 30 -0.06 -7.66 5.73
CA LEU A 30 1.03 -7.98 6.65
C LEU A 30 0.49 -8.67 7.91
N ASP A 31 -0.54 -8.08 8.51
CA ASP A 31 -1.16 -8.59 9.74
C ASP A 31 -1.77 -9.98 9.54
N ARG A 32 -2.35 -10.26 8.37
CA ARG A 32 -2.86 -11.60 8.06
C ARG A 32 -1.78 -12.68 8.08
N LYS A 33 -0.51 -12.33 7.82
CA LYS A 33 0.58 -13.32 7.93
C LYS A 33 0.92 -13.64 9.40
N ASP A 34 0.57 -12.75 10.34
CA ASP A 34 0.85 -12.89 11.77
C ASP A 34 -0.24 -13.72 12.44
N LYS A 35 0.12 -14.96 12.78
CA LYS A 35 -0.76 -15.95 13.41
C LYS A 35 -1.20 -15.56 14.82
N SER A 36 -0.55 -14.59 15.45
CA SER A 36 -0.95 -14.10 16.77
C SER A 36 -2.15 -13.16 16.72
N ILE A 37 -2.43 -12.57 15.56
CA ILE A 37 -3.54 -11.62 15.39
C ILE A 37 -4.82 -12.40 15.16
N LEU A 38 -5.80 -12.18 16.03
CA LEU A 38 -7.10 -12.79 15.83
C LEU A 38 -7.75 -12.21 14.58
N PRO A 39 -8.47 -13.03 13.80
CA PRO A 39 -9.05 -12.57 12.55
C PRO A 39 -10.00 -11.37 12.67
N LYS A 40 -10.73 -11.29 13.79
CA LYS A 40 -11.61 -10.15 14.11
C LYS A 40 -10.84 -8.84 14.26
N ASP A 41 -9.56 -8.90 14.62
CA ASP A 41 -8.73 -7.74 14.91
C ASP A 41 -7.98 -7.23 13.67
N LEU A 42 -7.91 -8.02 12.59
CA LEU A 42 -7.24 -7.64 11.32
C LEU A 42 -7.78 -6.34 10.72
N CYS A 43 -9.07 -6.06 10.90
CA CYS A 43 -9.71 -4.84 10.41
C CYS A 43 -10.26 -3.98 11.55
N SER A 44 -9.78 -4.19 12.78
CA SER A 44 -10.11 -3.33 13.91
C SER A 44 -9.63 -1.91 13.61
N PRO A 45 -10.52 -0.89 13.63
CA PRO A 45 -10.12 0.49 13.35
C PRO A 45 -9.03 1.00 14.29
N SER A 46 -9.05 0.60 15.57
CA SER A 46 -8.00 1.00 16.52
C SER A 46 -6.65 0.40 16.15
N ARG A 47 -6.62 -0.89 15.75
CA ARG A 47 -5.37 -1.51 15.30
C ARG A 47 -4.84 -0.88 14.02
N LEU A 48 -5.73 -0.61 13.06
CA LEU A 48 -5.36 0.04 11.82
C LEU A 48 -4.89 1.48 12.07
N ASP A 49 -5.47 2.19 13.01
CA ASP A 49 -5.01 3.51 13.47
C ASP A 49 -3.58 3.41 14.00
N ASP A 50 -3.34 2.54 14.98
CA ASP A 50 -2.01 2.32 15.56
C ASP A 50 -0.94 1.98 14.51
N ARG A 51 -1.33 1.21 13.48
CA ARG A 51 -0.40 0.72 12.44
C ARG A 51 -0.21 1.67 11.27
N THR A 52 -1.14 2.57 11.02
CA THR A 52 -1.11 3.45 9.84
C THR A 52 -1.01 4.94 10.19
N GLY A 53 -1.30 5.31 11.44
CA GLY A 53 -1.44 6.70 11.90
C GLY A 53 -2.62 7.44 11.25
N LEU A 54 -3.59 6.71 10.67
CA LEU A 54 -4.75 7.29 10.00
C LEU A 54 -5.93 7.41 10.96
N SER A 55 -6.69 8.50 10.84
CA SER A 55 -7.92 8.65 11.62
C SER A 55 -8.90 7.50 11.36
N ARG A 56 -9.66 7.12 12.38
CA ARG A 56 -10.71 6.10 12.27
C ARG A 56 -11.70 6.37 11.11
N SER A 57 -12.10 7.62 10.91
CA SER A 57 -12.97 8.03 9.79
C SER A 57 -12.35 7.68 8.44
N LEU A 58 -11.07 7.98 8.25
CA LEU A 58 -10.34 7.69 7.02
C LEU A 58 -10.13 6.19 6.83
N ILE A 59 -9.94 5.44 7.91
CA ILE A 59 -9.87 3.97 7.86
C ILE A 59 -11.18 3.38 7.36
N TYR A 60 -12.33 3.80 7.90
CA TYR A 60 -13.64 3.35 7.44
C TYR A 60 -13.86 3.65 5.95
N ASP A 61 -13.52 4.86 5.53
CA ASP A 61 -13.61 5.25 4.13
C ASP A 61 -12.67 4.45 3.23
N SER A 62 -11.46 4.15 3.70
CA SER A 62 -10.46 3.34 2.99
C SER A 62 -10.97 1.92 2.79
N LEU A 63 -11.50 1.28 3.84
CA LEU A 63 -12.09 -0.06 3.76
C LEU A 63 -13.25 -0.10 2.76
N ARG A 64 -14.12 0.93 2.76
CA ARG A 64 -15.24 1.04 1.82
C ARG A 64 -14.75 1.16 0.36
N ARG A 65 -13.74 2.00 0.10
CA ARG A 65 -13.18 2.17 -1.26
C ARG A 65 -12.43 0.92 -1.73
N LEU A 66 -11.66 0.27 -0.86
CA LEU A 66 -10.99 -0.99 -1.19
C LEU A 66 -12.00 -2.10 -1.53
N GLU A 67 -13.11 -2.17 -0.79
CA GLU A 67 -14.20 -3.10 -1.05
C GLU A 67 -14.85 -2.85 -2.40
N ALA A 68 -15.24 -1.61 -2.67
CA ALA A 68 -15.82 -1.20 -3.95
C ALA A 68 -14.86 -1.44 -5.14
N ALA A 69 -13.56 -1.25 -4.94
CA ALA A 69 -12.54 -1.50 -5.95
C ALA A 69 -12.17 -2.99 -6.09
N GLY A 70 -12.71 -3.86 -5.25
CA GLY A 70 -12.47 -5.32 -5.26
C GLY A 70 -11.11 -5.74 -4.72
N TRP A 71 -10.45 -4.89 -3.93
CA TRP A 71 -9.17 -5.16 -3.27
C TRP A 71 -9.33 -5.64 -1.82
N PHE A 72 -10.53 -5.53 -1.28
CA PHE A 72 -10.86 -5.97 0.07
C PHE A 72 -12.21 -6.68 0.07
N ARG A 73 -12.34 -7.74 0.87
CA ARG A 73 -13.61 -8.41 1.12
C ARG A 73 -13.92 -8.27 2.59
N ARG A 74 -15.01 -7.55 2.89
CA ARG A 74 -15.65 -7.69 4.19
C ARG A 74 -16.35 -9.04 4.22
N GLN A 75 -16.13 -9.80 5.29
CA GLN A 75 -16.86 -11.05 5.47
C GLN A 75 -18.03 -10.85 6.42
N ASN A 76 -19.16 -11.45 6.04
CA ASN A 76 -20.32 -11.60 6.88
C ASN A 76 -20.31 -13.06 7.40
N GLY A 77 -20.45 -13.27 8.72
CA GLY A 77 -20.45 -14.61 9.32
C GLY A 77 -19.07 -15.11 9.77
N ALA A 78 -18.79 -16.41 9.60
CA ALA A 78 -17.65 -17.11 10.23
C ALA A 78 -16.29 -16.96 9.52
N GLY A 79 -16.22 -16.29 8.38
CA GLY A 79 -14.97 -16.12 7.64
C GLY A 79 -14.25 -14.80 7.94
N LEU A 80 -12.97 -14.73 7.57
CA LEU A 80 -12.08 -13.64 7.98
C LEU A 80 -12.10 -12.52 6.95
N PRO A 81 -12.13 -11.23 7.36
CA PRO A 81 -11.94 -10.13 6.44
C PRO A 81 -10.58 -10.27 5.74
N GLU A 82 -10.56 -9.99 4.44
CA GLU A 82 -9.42 -10.32 3.60
C GLU A 82 -9.03 -9.16 2.71
N ALA A 83 -7.78 -8.72 2.84
CA ALA A 83 -7.07 -8.04 1.77
C ALA A 83 -6.97 -9.02 0.59
N ILE A 84 -7.83 -8.83 -0.41
CA ILE A 84 -7.92 -9.72 -1.56
C ILE A 84 -6.76 -9.40 -2.49
N ILE A 85 -6.06 -10.45 -2.91
CA ILE A 85 -5.36 -10.39 -4.19
C ILE A 85 -6.45 -10.51 -5.25
N ASN A 86 -6.83 -9.39 -5.85
CA ASN A 86 -7.80 -9.42 -6.94
C ASN A 86 -7.12 -10.07 -8.15
N TYR A 87 -7.17 -11.41 -8.25
CA TYR A 87 -6.46 -12.14 -9.29
C TYR A 87 -6.85 -11.70 -10.70
N ASN A 88 -8.09 -11.24 -10.92
CA ASN A 88 -8.52 -10.72 -12.22
C ASN A 88 -7.83 -9.40 -12.58
N LYS A 89 -7.57 -8.52 -11.60
CA LYS A 89 -6.78 -7.28 -11.80
C LYS A 89 -5.27 -7.50 -11.71
N ALA A 90 -4.81 -8.36 -10.81
CA ALA A 90 -3.41 -8.67 -10.59
C ALA A 90 -2.80 -9.43 -11.79
N ARG A 91 -3.55 -10.39 -12.39
CA ARG A 91 -3.15 -11.10 -13.61
C ARG A 91 -2.98 -10.21 -14.84
N GLN A 92 -3.61 -9.04 -14.87
CA GLN A 92 -3.40 -8.09 -15.98
C GLN A 92 -1.96 -7.58 -16.03
N THR A 93 -1.25 -7.59 -14.89
CA THR A 93 0.15 -7.15 -14.83
C THR A 93 1.13 -8.29 -14.57
N ASP A 94 0.70 -9.35 -13.87
CA ASP A 94 1.55 -10.43 -13.34
C ASP A 94 2.82 -9.94 -12.62
N ARG A 95 2.77 -8.72 -12.08
CA ARG A 95 3.90 -8.05 -11.46
C ARG A 95 3.60 -7.75 -10.00
N TRP A 96 4.63 -7.93 -9.19
CA TRP A 96 4.59 -7.79 -7.74
C TRP A 96 5.81 -7.01 -7.27
N VAL A 97 5.64 -6.24 -6.19
CA VAL A 97 6.75 -5.62 -5.47
C VAL A 97 6.76 -6.11 -4.03
N THR A 98 7.96 -6.21 -3.45
CA THR A 98 8.13 -6.63 -2.05
C THR A 98 8.24 -5.39 -1.17
N ILE A 99 7.34 -5.25 -0.21
CA ILE A 99 7.37 -4.19 0.81
C ILE A 99 7.76 -4.80 2.15
N HIS A 100 8.83 -4.29 2.75
CA HIS A 100 9.32 -4.77 4.04
C HIS A 100 8.43 -4.31 5.20
N ALA A 101 8.27 -5.17 6.21
CA ALA A 101 7.42 -4.91 7.37
C ALA A 101 7.89 -3.68 8.17
N GLU A 102 9.21 -3.45 8.23
CA GLU A 102 9.81 -2.29 8.90
C GLU A 102 9.34 -0.96 8.28
N LEU A 103 9.15 -0.90 6.95
CA LEU A 103 8.60 0.29 6.28
C LEU A 103 7.14 0.56 6.70
N LEU A 104 6.42 -0.48 7.13
CA LEU A 104 5.04 -0.45 7.59
C LEU A 104 4.90 -0.33 9.12
N ALA A 105 6.01 -0.24 9.86
CA ALA A 105 6.02 -0.19 11.32
C ALA A 105 5.71 1.20 11.91
N GLY A 106 5.30 2.17 11.06
CA GLY A 106 4.83 3.50 11.50
C GLY A 106 5.88 4.61 11.48
N ASN A 107 7.15 4.31 11.19
CA ASN A 107 8.21 5.31 11.09
C ASN A 107 8.17 6.16 9.81
N MET A 108 7.46 5.68 8.78
CA MET A 108 7.31 6.34 7.49
C MET A 108 5.86 6.77 7.29
N ARG A 109 5.66 7.93 6.67
CA ARG A 109 4.32 8.43 6.35
C ARG A 109 3.72 7.59 5.21
N PRO A 110 2.37 7.51 5.11
CA PRO A 110 1.69 6.74 4.07
C PRO A 110 2.17 7.03 2.64
N ARG A 111 2.44 8.31 2.35
CA ARG A 111 2.98 8.71 1.04
C ARG A 111 4.35 8.13 0.74
N GLU A 112 5.22 8.01 1.73
CA GLU A 112 6.60 7.52 1.55
C GLU A 112 6.56 6.02 1.28
N VAL A 113 5.78 5.26 2.05
CA VAL A 113 5.56 3.82 1.84
C VAL A 113 5.05 3.54 0.43
N VAL A 114 4.02 4.27 0.00
CA VAL A 114 3.42 4.04 -1.32
C VAL A 114 4.35 4.51 -2.44
N THR A 115 5.04 5.66 -2.29
CA THR A 115 6.06 6.10 -3.25
C THR A 115 7.16 5.06 -3.41
N TYR A 116 7.63 4.44 -2.32
CA TYR A 116 8.60 3.36 -2.38
C TYR A 116 8.08 2.17 -3.20
N GLY A 117 6.83 1.75 -2.98
CA GLY A 117 6.20 0.71 -3.78
C GLY A 117 6.17 1.02 -5.28
N PHE A 118 5.86 2.25 -5.68
CA PHE A 118 5.92 2.66 -7.09
C PHE A 118 7.34 2.58 -7.67
N LEU A 119 8.36 2.99 -6.90
CA LEU A 119 9.75 2.98 -7.35
C LEU A 119 10.31 1.56 -7.49
N LEU A 120 9.77 0.59 -6.75
CA LEU A 120 10.14 -0.82 -6.90
C LEU A 120 9.65 -1.46 -8.20
N ASP A 121 8.62 -0.90 -8.85
CA ASP A 121 8.14 -1.40 -10.14
C ASP A 121 9.07 -0.98 -11.30
N LYS A 122 10.32 -1.46 -11.29
CA LYS A 122 11.39 -1.09 -12.25
C LYS A 122 11.05 -1.36 -13.73
N ASN A 123 10.05 -2.20 -13.99
CA ASN A 123 9.63 -2.56 -15.35
C ASN A 123 8.50 -1.69 -15.91
N HIS A 124 8.04 -0.68 -15.18
CA HIS A 124 7.01 0.22 -15.69
C HIS A 124 7.49 0.94 -16.97
N ARG A 125 6.63 1.01 -17.99
CA ARG A 125 6.95 1.57 -19.33
C ARG A 125 7.58 2.96 -19.24
N HIS A 126 7.09 3.79 -18.32
CA HIS A 126 7.59 5.15 -18.09
C HIS A 126 9.01 5.23 -17.50
N TRP A 127 9.54 4.18 -16.88
CA TRP A 127 10.95 4.20 -16.46
C TRP A 127 11.89 3.99 -17.65
N LYS A 128 11.44 3.26 -18.67
CA LYS A 128 12.22 3.03 -19.90
C LYS A 128 12.36 4.29 -20.76
N GLU A 129 11.38 5.20 -20.68
CA GLU A 129 11.35 6.48 -21.40
C GLU A 129 12.01 7.63 -20.63
N GLY A 130 12.48 7.37 -19.40
CA GLY A 130 13.12 8.36 -18.52
C GLY A 130 12.28 8.68 -17.28
N PHE A 131 12.85 8.40 -16.10
CA PHE A 131 12.22 8.78 -14.83
C PHE A 131 12.20 10.29 -14.65
N THR A 132 11.02 10.86 -14.37
CA THR A 132 10.91 12.22 -13.82
C THR A 132 10.00 12.24 -12.59
N TYR A 133 10.29 13.15 -11.65
CA TYR A 133 9.37 13.39 -10.54
C TYR A 133 7.99 13.86 -11.00
N ARG A 134 7.90 14.50 -12.18
CA ARG A 134 6.64 14.95 -12.76
C ARG A 134 5.80 13.78 -13.24
N SER A 135 6.38 12.80 -13.94
CA SER A 135 5.64 11.63 -14.42
C SER A 135 5.11 10.81 -13.24
N LEU A 136 5.96 10.48 -12.27
CA LEU A 136 5.52 9.76 -11.06
C LEU A 136 4.42 10.52 -10.30
N ALA A 137 4.55 11.84 -10.16
CA ALA A 137 3.55 12.65 -9.47
C ALA A 137 2.20 12.71 -10.19
N ALA A 138 2.20 12.82 -11.52
CA ALA A 138 0.99 12.77 -12.31
C ALA A 138 0.21 11.46 -12.05
N TYR A 139 0.90 10.32 -12.04
CA TYR A 139 0.27 9.03 -11.78
C TYR A 139 -0.19 8.84 -10.33
N MET A 140 0.59 9.33 -9.36
CA MET A 140 0.18 9.28 -7.96
C MET A 140 -1.00 10.21 -7.64
N GLY A 141 -1.42 11.09 -8.57
CA GLY A 141 -2.41 12.14 -8.30
C GLY A 141 -1.89 13.13 -7.25
N ARG A 142 -0.60 13.48 -7.34
CA ARG A 142 0.12 14.34 -6.39
C ARG A 142 0.93 15.41 -7.10
N CYS A 143 1.37 16.42 -6.36
CA CYS A 143 2.31 17.39 -6.88
C CYS A 143 3.74 16.85 -6.85
N SER A 144 4.55 17.24 -7.84
CA SER A 144 5.96 16.81 -7.97
C SER A 144 6.80 17.14 -6.72
N LYS A 145 6.53 18.26 -6.06
CA LYS A 145 7.18 18.64 -4.80
C LYS A 145 6.92 17.63 -3.69
N THR A 146 5.71 17.07 -3.60
CA THR A 146 5.37 16.05 -2.60
C THR A 146 6.09 14.74 -2.88
N VAL A 147 6.13 14.32 -4.14
CA VAL A 147 6.86 13.10 -4.55
C VAL A 147 8.35 13.25 -4.28
N ARG A 148 8.96 14.39 -4.67
CA ARG A 148 10.37 14.67 -4.39
C ARG A 148 10.68 14.60 -2.90
N ARG A 149 9.84 15.19 -2.05
CA ARG A 149 10.02 15.14 -0.60
C ARG A 149 9.92 13.72 -0.05
N ALA A 150 8.99 12.90 -0.56
CA ALA A 150 8.87 11.51 -0.16
C ALA A 150 10.15 10.71 -0.53
N ILE A 151 10.69 10.94 -1.72
CA ILE A 151 11.94 10.29 -2.18
C ILE A 151 13.13 10.72 -1.32
N GLN A 152 13.26 12.02 -1.03
CA GLN A 152 14.31 12.52 -0.13
C GLN A 152 14.22 11.89 1.26
N ASN A 153 13.02 11.77 1.82
CA ASN A 153 12.83 11.10 3.10
C ASN A 153 13.22 9.61 3.02
N LEU A 154 12.87 8.91 1.95
CA LEU A 154 13.28 7.51 1.75
C LEU A 154 14.79 7.35 1.68
N VAL A 155 15.50 8.25 0.97
CA VAL A 155 16.98 8.27 0.92
C VAL A 155 17.57 8.53 2.31
N GLN A 156 17.06 9.55 3.03
CA GLN A 156 17.54 9.89 4.37
C GLN A 156 17.36 8.76 5.38
N ASN A 157 16.35 7.92 5.18
CA ASN A 157 16.08 6.76 6.03
C ASN A 157 16.68 5.45 5.46
N GLY A 158 17.58 5.53 4.46
CA GLY A 158 18.33 4.37 3.93
C GLY A 158 17.51 3.41 3.07
N TRP A 159 16.28 3.77 2.68
CA TRP A 159 15.42 2.92 1.85
C TRP A 159 15.74 3.00 0.36
N LEU A 160 16.40 4.08 -0.07
CA LEU A 160 16.83 4.27 -1.45
C LEU A 160 18.29 4.69 -1.48
N ASN A 161 19.05 4.09 -2.40
CA ASN A 161 20.41 4.53 -2.71
C ASN A 161 20.35 5.66 -3.73
N THR A 162 21.18 6.68 -3.54
CA THR A 162 21.45 7.73 -4.53
C THR A 162 22.40 7.26 -5.62
#